data_AF-A0A4R1KZ02-F1
#
_entry.id   AF-A0A4R1KZ02-F1
#
_cell.length_a   1.000
_cell.length_b   1.000
_cell.length_c   1.000
_cell.angle_alpha   90.00
_cell.angle_beta   90.00
_cell.angle_gamma   90.00
#
_symmetry.space_group_name_H-M   'P 1'
#
loop_
_entity.id
_entity.type
_entity.pdbx_description
1 polymer ?
#
loop_
_entity_poly.entity_id
_entity_poly.type
_entity_poly.pdbx_seq_one_letter_code
_entity_poly.pdbx_strand_id
1 'polypeptide(L)'
;MSTRLSKTLSLFLGVVMLLFGFLKFFQPFHGWFDIQIQQSHLPHESILAGKLTEMLTGVLFLLPWLRRSMSPVNKNYILLSACFLLFTQMAVAIYVHLQPAVPASVLPLGIKPPVIPGFVLLLGLLTAFDVWKQLRAEKA
;
A
#
# COMPACT_ATOMS: atom_id res chain seq x y z
N MET A 1 -13.33 -8.66 -16.64
CA MET A 1 -14.47 -8.55 -15.69
C MET A 1 -13.96 -8.85 -14.28
N SER A 2 -14.00 -7.88 -13.35
CA SER A 2 -13.38 -8.08 -12.02
C SER A 2 -14.06 -9.18 -11.22
N THR A 3 -13.26 -10.11 -10.71
CA THR A 3 -13.74 -11.08 -9.73
C THR A 3 -14.20 -10.37 -8.46
N ARG A 4 -15.11 -11.01 -7.70
CA ARG A 4 -15.51 -10.54 -6.37
C ARG A 4 -14.29 -10.40 -5.44
N LEU A 5 -13.27 -11.25 -5.62
CA LEU A 5 -12.04 -11.24 -4.84
C LEU A 5 -11.22 -9.96 -5.10
N SER A 6 -10.89 -9.66 -6.35
CA SER A 6 -10.14 -8.43 -6.70
C SER A 6 -10.84 -7.17 -6.21
N LYS A 7 -12.17 -7.12 -6.30
CA LYS A 7 -12.94 -5.99 -5.79
C LYS A 7 -12.83 -5.86 -4.27
N THR A 8 -13.06 -6.93 -3.53
CA THR A 8 -12.99 -6.90 -2.05
C THR A 8 -11.59 -6.55 -1.57
N LEU A 9 -10.55 -7.19 -2.12
CA LEU A 9 -9.18 -6.94 -1.72
C LEU A 9 -8.72 -5.52 -2.06
N SER A 10 -9.00 -5.04 -3.28
CA SER A 10 -8.64 -3.66 -3.65
C SER A 10 -9.37 -2.62 -2.81
N LEU A 11 -10.65 -2.80 -2.49
CA LEU A 11 -11.36 -1.88 -1.58
C LEU A 11 -10.75 -1.87 -0.18
N PHE A 12 -10.46 -3.05 0.38
CA PHE A 12 -9.82 -3.17 1.68
C PHE A 12 -8.44 -2.51 1.70
N LEU A 13 -7.56 -2.88 0.76
CA LEU A 13 -6.22 -2.31 0.62
C LEU A 13 -6.29 -0.81 0.38
N GLY A 14 -7.23 -0.35 -0.44
CA GLY A 14 -7.45 1.06 -0.74
C GLY A 14 -7.78 1.88 0.51
N VAL A 15 -8.70 1.40 1.33
CA VAL A 15 -9.05 2.05 2.60
C VAL A 15 -7.88 2.04 3.58
N VAL A 16 -7.22 0.89 3.75
CA VAL A 16 -6.08 0.76 4.68
C VAL A 16 -4.95 1.72 4.29
N MET A 17 -4.51 1.70 3.03
CA MET A 17 -3.43 2.56 2.55
C MET A 17 -3.80 4.04 2.66
N LEU A 18 -5.02 4.41 2.28
CA LEU A 18 -5.45 5.81 2.38
C LEU A 18 -5.49 6.28 3.85
N LEU A 19 -6.00 5.45 4.75
CA LEU A 19 -6.11 5.78 6.18
C LEU A 19 -4.73 5.91 6.83
N PHE A 20 -3.82 4.95 6.65
CA PHE A 20 -2.47 5.05 7.22
C PHE A 20 -1.68 6.22 6.61
N GLY A 21 -1.84 6.48 5.32
CA GLY A 21 -1.20 7.62 4.65
C GLY A 21 -1.71 8.95 5.21
N PHE A 22 -3.01 9.06 5.45
CA PHE A 22 -3.65 10.24 6.04
C PHE A 22 -3.27 10.44 7.51
N LEU A 23 -3.24 9.38 8.32
CA LEU A 23 -2.90 9.46 9.74
C LEU A 23 -1.49 10.01 9.96
N LYS A 24 -0.54 9.75 9.05
CA LYS A 24 0.84 10.28 9.12
C LYS A 24 0.94 11.82 9.08
N PHE A 25 -0.15 12.54 8.79
CA PHE A 25 -0.19 14.00 8.91
C PHE A 25 -0.46 14.50 10.33
N PHE A 26 -0.90 13.62 11.24
CA PHE A 26 -1.33 13.97 12.59
C PHE A 26 -0.48 13.28 13.65
N GLN A 27 -0.36 13.89 14.83
CA GLN A 27 0.29 13.24 15.98
C GLN A 27 -0.61 12.12 16.55
N PRO A 28 -0.02 11.04 17.11
CA PRO A 28 1.41 10.77 17.24
C PRO A 28 2.05 10.13 15.98
N PHE A 29 1.25 9.76 14.98
CA PHE A 29 1.70 9.02 13.79
C PHE A 29 2.75 9.76 12.96
N HIS A 30 2.65 11.09 12.89
CA HIS A 30 3.69 11.92 12.26
C HIS A 30 5.05 11.69 12.92
N GLY A 31 5.14 11.85 14.24
CA GLY A 31 6.39 11.65 14.97
C GLY A 31 6.91 10.22 14.87
N TRP A 32 6.01 9.23 14.94
CA TRP A 32 6.37 7.82 14.76
C TRP A 32 6.99 7.56 13.39
N PHE A 33 6.39 8.13 12.33
CA PHE A 33 6.90 7.96 10.99
C PHE A 33 8.25 8.67 10.77
N ASP A 34 8.43 9.87 11.35
CA ASP A 34 9.72 10.56 11.29
C ASP A 34 10.84 9.74 11.96
N ILE A 35 10.56 9.16 13.13
CA ILE A 35 11.49 8.26 13.84
C ILE A 35 11.80 7.04 12.97
N GLN A 36 10.80 6.42 12.36
CA GLN A 36 11.00 5.27 11.46
C GLN A 36 11.95 5.61 10.31
N ILE A 37 11.78 6.76 9.64
CA ILE A 37 12.63 7.18 8.52
C ILE A 37 14.05 7.49 9.00
N GLN A 38 14.19 8.28 10.06
CA GLN A 38 15.49 8.69 10.60
C GLN A 38 16.32 7.49 11.10
N GLN A 39 15.71 6.63 11.91
CA GLN A 39 16.39 5.45 12.48
C GLN A 39 16.65 4.35 11.43
N SER A 40 16.01 4.45 10.26
CA SER A 40 16.27 3.55 9.12
C SER A 40 17.28 4.11 8.13
N HIS A 41 17.88 5.27 8.41
CA HIS A 41 18.84 5.96 7.53
C HIS A 41 18.28 6.27 6.13
N LEU A 42 16.96 6.46 6.04
CA LEU A 42 16.31 6.86 4.80
C LEU A 42 16.42 8.39 4.62
N PRO A 43 16.51 8.88 3.38
CA PRO A 43 16.57 10.32 3.11
C PRO A 43 15.31 11.01 3.64
N HIS A 44 15.44 12.24 4.14
CA HIS A 44 14.35 12.96 4.79
C HIS A 44 13.16 13.20 3.85
N GLU A 45 13.43 13.33 2.56
CA GLU A 45 12.50 13.42 1.44
C GLU A 45 11.54 12.22 1.38
N SER A 46 11.96 11.07 1.94
CA SER A 46 11.13 9.87 2.08
C SER A 46 9.91 10.09 2.96
N ILE A 47 9.91 11.09 3.85
CA ILE A 47 8.74 11.41 4.69
C ILE A 47 7.60 11.91 3.81
N LEU A 48 7.87 12.92 2.99
CA LEU A 48 6.84 13.46 2.09
C LEU A 48 6.44 12.43 1.05
N ALA A 49 7.42 11.75 0.45
CA ALA A 49 7.16 10.69 -0.51
C ALA A 49 6.31 9.56 0.10
N GLY A 50 6.63 9.09 1.30
CA GLY A 50 5.90 8.03 1.98
C GLY A 50 4.45 8.41 2.30
N LYS A 51 4.20 9.63 2.77
CA LYS A 51 2.84 10.14 3.01
C LYS A 51 2.01 10.19 1.73
N LEU A 52 2.53 10.86 0.70
CA LEU A 52 1.80 11.10 -0.55
C LEU A 52 1.59 9.81 -1.36
N THR A 53 2.62 8.98 -1.48
CA THR A 53 2.53 7.74 -2.26
C THR A 53 1.59 6.74 -1.60
N GLU A 54 1.47 6.71 -0.27
CA GLU A 54 0.57 5.79 0.44
C GLU A 54 -0.89 6.19 0.24
N MET A 55 -1.18 7.49 0.35
CA MET A 55 -2.50 8.03 -0.01
C MET A 55 -2.83 7.81 -1.49
N LEU A 56 -1.89 8.08 -2.40
CA LEU A 56 -2.07 7.86 -3.83
C LEU A 56 -2.39 6.39 -4.13
N THR A 57 -1.67 5.46 -3.51
CA THR A 57 -1.91 4.02 -3.65
C THR A 57 -3.31 3.66 -3.18
N GLY A 58 -3.73 4.20 -2.03
CA GLY A 58 -5.10 4.07 -1.55
C GLY A 58 -6.15 4.56 -2.55
N VAL A 59 -5.95 5.76 -3.11
CA VAL A 59 -6.84 6.33 -4.14
C VAL A 59 -6.88 5.44 -5.38
N LEU A 60 -5.74 4.96 -5.88
CA LEU A 60 -5.69 4.11 -7.08
C LEU A 60 -6.41 2.78 -6.88
N PHE A 61 -6.38 2.19 -5.69
CA PHE A 61 -7.16 1.00 -5.38
C PHE A 61 -8.67 1.27 -5.35
N LEU A 62 -9.11 2.45 -4.92
CA LEU A 62 -10.53 2.82 -4.80
C LEU A 62 -11.12 3.35 -6.12
N LEU A 63 -10.33 4.06 -6.92
CA LEU A 63 -10.76 4.79 -8.11
C LEU A 63 -11.54 3.93 -9.13
N PRO A 64 -11.15 2.68 -9.44
CA PRO A 64 -11.89 1.79 -10.35
C PRO A 64 -13.34 1.51 -9.93
N TRP A 65 -13.66 1.66 -8.65
CA TRP A 65 -14.98 1.36 -8.07
C TRP A 65 -15.85 2.61 -7.91
N LEU A 66 -15.22 3.78 -7.75
CA LEU A 66 -15.88 5.07 -7.69
C LEU A 66 -16.34 5.54 -9.08
N ARG A 67 -15.53 5.27 -10.12
CA ARG A 67 -15.84 5.67 -11.50
C ARG A 67 -16.49 4.53 -12.29
N ARG A 68 -17.81 4.59 -12.44
CA ARG A 68 -18.59 3.58 -13.18
C ARG A 68 -18.26 3.51 -14.68
N SER A 69 -17.85 4.62 -15.30
CA SER A 69 -17.61 4.73 -16.75
C SER A 69 -16.27 4.17 -17.25
N MET A 70 -15.44 3.61 -16.37
CA MET A 70 -14.10 3.18 -16.74
C MET A 70 -14.10 1.79 -17.41
N SER A 71 -13.36 1.65 -18.51
CA SER A 71 -13.24 0.37 -19.23
C SER A 71 -12.57 -0.70 -18.35
N PRO A 72 -12.87 -2.00 -18.56
CA PRO A 72 -12.25 -3.09 -17.81
C PRO A 72 -10.71 -3.08 -17.88
N VAL A 73 -10.17 -2.82 -19.07
CA VAL A 73 -8.71 -2.73 -19.31
C VAL A 73 -8.07 -1.61 -18.49
N ASN A 74 -8.68 -0.41 -18.47
CA ASN A 74 -8.15 0.71 -17.70
C ASN A 74 -8.22 0.47 -16.19
N LYS A 75 -9.30 -0.19 -15.71
CA LYS A 75 -9.41 -0.61 -14.31
C LYS A 75 -8.27 -1.55 -13.93
N ASN A 76 -7.99 -2.54 -14.78
CA ASN A 76 -6.94 -3.52 -14.54
C ASN A 76 -5.55 -2.85 -14.52
N TYR A 77 -5.25 -1.92 -15.43
CA TYR A 77 -3.99 -1.18 -15.38
C TYR A 77 -3.85 -0.31 -14.14
N ILE A 78 -4.91 0.39 -13.71
CA ILE A 78 -4.89 1.18 -12.48
C ILE A 78 -4.63 0.30 -11.25
N LEU A 79 -5.31 -0.84 -11.16
CA LEU A 79 -5.12 -1.78 -10.05
C LEU A 79 -3.71 -2.38 -10.05
N LEU A 80 -3.13 -2.70 -11.21
CA LEU A 80 -1.74 -3.17 -11.30
C LEU A 80 -0.74 -2.08 -10.87
N SER A 81 -0.96 -0.83 -11.28
CA SER A 81 -0.15 0.30 -10.82
C SER A 81 -0.24 0.49 -9.31
N ALA A 82 -1.44 0.37 -8.73
CA ALA A 82 -1.63 0.40 -7.27
C ALA A 82 -0.90 -0.75 -6.57
N CYS A 83 -0.96 -1.97 -7.12
CA CYS A 83 -0.25 -3.12 -6.58
C CYS A 83 1.28 -2.93 -6.63
N PHE A 84 1.80 -2.33 -7.70
CA PHE A 84 3.23 -2.05 -7.83
C PHE A 84 3.70 -1.02 -6.80
N LEU A 85 2.94 0.07 -6.60
CA LEU A 85 3.25 1.05 -5.55
C LEU A 85 3.15 0.42 -4.15
N LEU A 86 2.13 -0.38 -3.89
CA LEU A 86 2.03 -1.10 -2.61
C LEU A 86 3.23 -2.03 -2.40
N PHE A 87 3.66 -2.75 -3.43
CA PHE A 87 4.84 -3.62 -3.36
C PHE A 87 6.09 -2.85 -2.92
N THR A 88 6.38 -1.71 -3.56
CA THR A 88 7.57 -0.91 -3.20
C THR A 88 7.47 -0.36 -1.78
N GLN A 89 6.29 0.06 -1.36
CA GLN A 89 6.04 0.58 -0.01
C GLN A 89 6.16 -0.51 1.06
N MET A 90 5.62 -1.70 0.81
CA MET A 90 5.74 -2.82 1.75
C MET A 90 7.19 -3.32 1.83
N ALA A 91 7.96 -3.30 0.74
CA ALA A 91 9.38 -3.60 0.79
C ALA A 91 10.15 -2.61 1.70
N VAL A 92 9.87 -1.31 1.57
CA VAL A 92 10.43 -0.27 2.44
C VAL A 92 9.97 -0.46 3.89
N ALA A 93 8.69 -0.76 4.12
CA ALA A 93 8.17 -1.01 5.46
C ALA A 93 8.82 -2.24 6.12
N ILE A 94 9.00 -3.33 5.38
CA ILE A 94 9.74 -4.51 5.84
C ILE A 94 11.17 -4.12 6.21
N TYR A 95 11.86 -3.36 5.34
CA TYR A 95 13.19 -2.84 5.64
C TYR A 95 13.23 -2.05 6.95
N VAL A 96 12.33 -1.09 7.16
CA VAL A 96 12.19 -0.30 8.40
C VAL A 96 11.96 -1.20 9.62
N HIS A 97 11.07 -2.20 9.52
CA HIS A 97 10.80 -3.14 10.60
C HIS A 97 12.06 -3.94 11.00
N LEU A 98 12.91 -4.29 10.04
CA LEU A 98 14.14 -5.04 10.28
C LEU A 98 15.28 -4.18 10.86
N GLN A 99 15.19 -2.85 10.84
CA GLN A 99 16.23 -1.97 11.38
C GLN A 99 16.29 -2.05 12.92
N PRO A 100 17.44 -2.39 13.52
CA PRO A 100 17.55 -2.54 14.98
C PRO A 100 17.23 -1.26 15.75
N ALA A 101 17.60 -0.10 15.20
CA ALA A 101 17.42 1.21 15.83
C ALA A 101 15.96 1.71 15.83
N VAL A 102 15.07 1.10 15.03
CA VAL A 102 13.65 1.47 15.00
C VAL A 102 12.92 0.80 16.17
N PRO A 103 12.44 1.55 17.17
CA PRO A 103 11.79 0.96 18.34
C PRO A 103 10.42 0.38 17.98
N ALA A 104 10.01 -0.68 18.68
CA ALA A 104 8.72 -1.31 18.44
C ALA A 104 7.54 -0.34 18.69
N SER A 105 7.68 0.59 19.63
CA SER A 105 6.65 1.56 20.03
C SER A 105 6.21 2.51 18.92
N VAL A 106 7.02 2.72 17.88
CA VAL A 106 6.65 3.57 16.73
C VAL A 106 6.09 2.76 15.58
N LEU A 107 6.08 1.43 15.65
CA LEU A 107 5.57 0.56 14.60
C LEU A 107 4.06 0.31 14.78
N PRO A 108 3.33 -0.01 13.70
CA PRO A 108 1.92 -0.34 13.81
C PRO A 108 1.67 -1.46 14.83
N LEU A 109 0.78 -1.18 15.80
CA LEU A 109 0.42 -2.09 16.90
C LEU A 109 1.58 -2.53 17.82
N GLY A 110 2.75 -1.88 17.75
CA GLY A 110 3.90 -2.26 18.57
C GLY A 110 4.62 -3.54 18.14
N ILE A 111 4.31 -4.09 16.96
CA ILE A 111 4.84 -5.38 16.51
C ILE A 111 6.15 -5.18 15.76
N LYS A 112 7.26 -5.68 16.32
CA LYS A 112 8.58 -5.53 15.70
C LYS A 112 8.77 -6.38 14.43
N PRO A 113 8.47 -7.69 14.41
CA PRO A 113 8.57 -8.47 13.17
C PRO A 113 7.64 -7.91 12.08
N PRO A 114 8.02 -7.98 10.79
CA PRO A 114 7.27 -7.37 9.69
C PRO A 114 6.00 -8.15 9.29
N VAL A 115 5.19 -8.57 10.27
CA VAL A 115 3.98 -9.37 10.05
C VAL A 115 2.92 -8.55 9.31
N ILE A 116 2.65 -7.33 9.76
CA ILE A 116 1.66 -6.44 9.14
C ILE A 116 2.05 -6.10 7.68
N PRO A 117 3.26 -5.56 7.39
CA PRO A 117 3.62 -5.28 6.01
C PRO A 117 3.73 -6.56 5.16
N GLY A 118 4.16 -7.69 5.73
CA GLY A 118 4.15 -8.98 5.03
C GLY A 118 2.74 -9.45 4.65
N PHE A 119 1.76 -9.29 5.55
CA PHE A 119 0.36 -9.64 5.29
C PHE A 119 -0.26 -8.73 4.23
N VAL A 120 -0.05 -7.42 4.33
CA VAL A 120 -0.52 -6.44 3.33
C VAL A 120 0.10 -6.72 1.96
N LEU A 121 1.40 -7.04 1.92
CA LEU A 121 2.09 -7.45 0.71
C LEU A 121 1.47 -8.71 0.09
N LEU A 122 1.18 -9.73 0.89
CA LEU A 122 0.52 -10.94 0.41
C LEU A 122 -0.83 -10.63 -0.25
N LEU A 123 -1.68 -9.81 0.41
CA LEU A 123 -2.96 -9.40 -0.16
C LEU A 123 -2.79 -8.60 -1.46
N GLY A 124 -1.78 -7.73 -1.53
CA GLY A 124 -1.42 -7.00 -2.74
C GLY A 124 -1.00 -7.92 -3.88
N LEU A 125 -0.18 -8.94 -3.60
CA LEU A 125 0.26 -9.93 -4.59
C LEU A 125 -0.90 -10.80 -5.09
N LEU A 126 -1.81 -11.22 -4.21
CA LEU A 126 -3.02 -11.95 -4.60
C LEU A 126 -3.92 -11.10 -5.51
N THR A 127 -4.07 -9.81 -5.20
CA THR A 127 -4.82 -8.86 -6.02
C THR A 127 -4.14 -8.68 -7.38
N ALA A 128 -2.82 -8.47 -7.42
CA ALA A 128 -2.05 -8.31 -8.65
C ALA A 128 -2.16 -9.55 -9.55
N PHE A 129 -2.07 -10.74 -8.97
CA PHE A 129 -2.17 -12.00 -9.70
C PHE A 129 -3.56 -12.17 -10.34
N ASP A 130 -4.64 -11.91 -9.60
CA ASP A 130 -6.00 -12.01 -10.14
C ASP A 130 -6.25 -10.99 -11.26
N VAL A 131 -5.83 -9.73 -11.06
CA VAL A 131 -5.95 -8.68 -12.09
C VAL A 131 -5.12 -9.01 -13.33
N TRP A 132 -3.90 -9.53 -13.17
CA TRP A 132 -3.07 -9.96 -14.29
C TRP A 132 -3.77 -11.04 -15.12
N LYS A 133 -4.36 -12.05 -14.47
CA LYS A 133 -5.08 -13.13 -15.17
C LYS A 133 -6.24 -12.57 -15.99
N GLN A 134 -6.99 -11.62 -15.45
CA GLN A 134 -8.08 -10.95 -16.17
C GLN A 134 -7.57 -10.18 -17.39
N LEU A 135 -6.48 -9.42 -17.25
CA LEU A 135 -5.90 -8.66 -18.36
C LEU A 135 -5.41 -9.57 -19.50
N ARG A 136 -4.88 -10.77 -19.17
CA ARG A 136 -4.52 -11.77 -20.19
C ARG A 136 -5.74 -12.33 -20.90
N ALA A 137 -6.82 -12.62 -20.17
CA ALA A 137 -8.06 -13.13 -20.75
C ALA A 137 -8.76 -12.09 -21.65
N GLU A 138 -8.59 -10.79 -21.39
CA GLU A 138 -9.12 -9.71 -22.24
C GLU A 138 -8.33 -9.48 -23.54
N LYS A 139 -7.13 -10.09 -23.67
CA LYS A 139 -6.27 -10.01 -24.86
C LYS A 139 -6.33 -11.26 -25.76
N ALA A 140 -6.94 -12.34 -25.28
CA ALA A 140 -7.13 -13.60 -26.01
C ALA A 140 -8.47 -13.58 -26.74
#